data_AF-A0A7C0V5I5-F1
#
_entry.id   AF-A0A7C0V5I5-F1
#
_cell.length_a   1.000
_cell.length_b   1.000
_cell.length_c   1.000
_cell.angle_alpha   90.00
_cell.angle_beta   90.00
_cell.angle_gamma   90.00
#
_symmetry.space_group_name_H-M   'P 1'
#
loop_
_entity.id
_entity.type
_entity.pdbx_description
1 polymer ?
#
loop_
_entity_poly.entity_id
_entity_poly.type
_entity_poly.pdbx_seq_one_letter_code
_entity_poly.pdbx_strand_id
1 'polypeptide(L)'
;MTVDPARKQALKDLRSERRQWVEAATAASRSQKKTIQAIRKALENAPATVPQIAEAVGMPTGTVLWFVAGMKKYGQVVEAGEKDSYFRYALAQEKPAEAEA
;
A
#
# COMPACT_ATOMS: atom_id res chain seq x y z
N MET A 1 -29.74 0.66 24.48
CA MET A 1 -28.48 0.52 25.23
C MET A 1 -27.91 1.91 25.50
N THR A 2 -27.99 2.41 26.73
CA THR A 2 -27.37 3.69 27.13
C THR A 2 -25.91 3.46 27.49
N VAL A 3 -25.00 4.20 26.85
CA VAL A 3 -23.56 4.11 27.13
C VAL A 3 -23.28 4.74 28.49
N ASP A 4 -22.65 4.00 29.40
CA ASP A 4 -22.21 4.48 30.71
C ASP A 4 -21.39 5.78 30.57
N PRO A 5 -21.74 6.86 31.30
CA PRO A 5 -21.02 8.14 31.24
C PRO A 5 -19.52 8.02 31.56
N ALA A 6 -19.12 7.12 32.46
CA ALA A 6 -17.70 6.90 32.77
C ALA A 6 -16.95 6.33 31.55
N ARG A 7 -17.55 5.33 30.90
CA ARG A 7 -17.04 4.77 29.63
C ARG A 7 -16.98 5.83 28.53
N LYS A 8 -17.99 6.71 28.44
CA LYS A 8 -18.00 7.81 27.45
C LYS A 8 -16.86 8.79 27.66
N GLN A 9 -16.53 9.12 28.92
CA GLN A 9 -15.43 10.03 29.24
C GLN A 9 -14.07 9.39 28.96
N ALA A 10 -13.86 8.14 29.39
CA ALA A 10 -12.64 7.40 29.08
C ALA A 10 -12.34 7.33 27.58
N LEU A 11 -13.37 7.16 26.73
CA LEU A 11 -13.22 7.18 25.28
C LEU A 11 -12.91 8.58 24.71
N LYS A 12 -13.30 9.67 25.37
CA LYS A 12 -12.92 11.03 24.96
C LYS A 12 -11.46 11.30 25.30
N ASP A 13 -11.04 10.92 26.50
CA ASP A 13 -9.67 11.11 26.98
C ASP A 13 -8.70 10.33 26.09
N LEU A 14 -9.01 9.06 25.79
CA LEU A 14 -8.21 8.24 24.87
C LEU A 14 -8.05 8.85 23.47
N ARG A 15 -9.12 9.45 22.93
CA ARG A 15 -9.06 10.13 21.63
C ARG A 15 -8.15 11.35 21.69
N SER A 16 -8.21 12.11 22.80
CA SER A 16 -7.38 13.30 22.97
C SER A 16 -5.90 12.92 23.09
N GLU A 17 -5.56 11.91 23.90
CA GLU A 17 -4.20 11.41 24.10
C GLU A 17 -3.60 10.88 22.79
N ARG A 18 -4.38 10.12 22.03
CA ARG A 18 -3.88 9.46 20.81
C ARG A 18 -4.03 10.32 19.56
N ARG A 19 -4.61 11.52 19.65
CA ARG A 19 -4.99 12.34 18.49
C ARG A 19 -3.83 12.52 17.52
N GLN A 20 -2.68 12.95 18.02
CA GLN A 20 -1.49 13.21 17.19
C GLN A 20 -0.99 11.93 16.50
N TRP A 21 -0.98 10.80 17.20
CA TRP A 21 -0.56 9.51 16.64
C TRP A 21 -1.54 9.02 15.57
N VAL A 22 -2.86 9.14 15.82
CA VAL A 22 -3.89 8.77 14.85
C VAL A 22 -3.82 9.66 13.61
N GLU A 23 -3.61 10.97 13.77
CA GLU A 23 -3.45 11.91 12.67
C GLU A 23 -2.20 11.57 11.84
N ALA A 24 -1.06 11.33 12.48
CA ALA A 24 0.18 10.93 11.82
C ALA A 24 0.05 9.59 11.09
N ALA A 25 -0.53 8.57 11.75
CA ALA A 25 -0.78 7.26 11.14
C ALA A 25 -1.72 7.38 9.93
N THR A 26 -2.79 8.17 10.06
CA THR A 26 -3.74 8.41 8.96
C THR A 26 -3.06 9.10 7.79
N ALA A 27 -2.22 10.10 8.04
CA ALA A 27 -1.47 10.79 6.99
C ALA A 27 -0.48 9.85 6.29
N ALA A 28 0.25 9.04 7.04
CA ALA A 28 1.18 8.04 6.51
C ALA A 28 0.47 6.96 5.68
N SER A 29 -0.68 6.44 6.15
CA SER A 29 -1.48 5.49 5.38
C SER A 29 -2.02 6.11 4.09
N ARG A 30 -2.39 7.40 4.10
CA ARG A 30 -2.85 8.10 2.89
C ARG A 30 -1.74 8.26 1.87
N SER A 31 -0.53 8.67 2.28
CA SER A 31 0.60 8.78 1.35
C SER A 31 1.00 7.41 0.80
N GLN A 32 1.08 6.39 1.65
CA GLN A 32 1.36 5.02 1.23
C GLN A 32 0.33 4.52 0.21
N LYS A 33 -0.97 4.72 0.47
CA LYS A 33 -2.05 4.33 -0.47
C LYS A 33 -1.89 4.99 -1.84
N LYS A 34 -1.55 6.28 -1.88
CA LYS A 34 -1.32 7.00 -3.14
C LYS A 34 -0.14 6.41 -3.91
N THR A 35 0.96 6.10 -3.23
CA THR A 35 2.13 5.48 -3.87
C THR A 35 1.80 4.10 -4.43
N ILE A 36 1.10 3.25 -3.67
CA ILE A 36 0.67 1.93 -4.15
C ILE A 36 -0.24 2.06 -5.39
N GLN A 37 -1.18 3.00 -5.38
CA GLN A 37 -2.06 3.24 -6.54
C GLN A 37 -1.28 3.69 -7.78
N ALA A 38 -0.30 4.59 -7.61
CA ALA A 38 0.56 5.03 -8.72
C ALA A 38 1.36 3.87 -9.32
N ILE A 39 1.95 3.02 -8.47
CA ILE A 39 2.69 1.82 -8.91
C ILE A 39 1.77 0.82 -9.60
N ARG A 40 0.57 0.56 -9.05
CA ARG A 40 -0.42 -0.32 -9.71
C ARG A 40 -0.75 0.21 -11.10
N LYS A 41 -1.03 1.50 -11.24
CA LYS A 41 -1.32 2.15 -12.53
C LYS A 41 -0.18 2.01 -13.53
N ALA A 42 1.07 2.13 -13.08
CA ALA A 42 2.24 1.92 -13.93
C ALA A 42 2.36 0.46 -14.44
N LEU A 43 1.76 -0.50 -13.72
CA LEU A 43 1.78 -1.93 -14.03
C LEU A 43 0.49 -2.46 -14.68
N GLU A 44 -0.53 -1.62 -14.88
CA GLU A 44 -1.84 -2.03 -15.42
C GLU A 44 -1.74 -2.63 -16.83
N ASN A 45 -0.90 -2.04 -17.69
CA ASN A 45 -0.86 -2.39 -19.11
C ASN A 45 0.24 -3.42 -19.43
N ALA A 46 1.36 -3.39 -18.71
CA ALA A 46 2.50 -4.25 -18.99
C ALA A 46 3.41 -4.41 -17.76
N PRO A 47 4.14 -5.54 -17.65
CA PRO A 47 5.15 -5.69 -16.63
C PRO A 47 6.27 -4.65 -16.78
N ALA A 48 6.83 -4.14 -15.69
CA ALA A 48 7.90 -3.14 -15.74
C ALA A 48 8.99 -3.41 -14.69
N THR A 49 10.22 -2.99 -14.96
CA THR A 49 11.30 -3.03 -13.96
C THR A 49 11.15 -1.91 -12.94
N VAL A 50 11.79 -2.03 -11.79
CA VAL A 50 11.76 -0.99 -10.75
C VAL A 50 12.20 0.39 -11.26
N PRO A 51 13.30 0.53 -12.05
CA PRO A 51 13.66 1.81 -12.65
C PRO A 51 12.58 2.38 -13.59
N GLN A 52 11.92 1.54 -14.40
CA GLN A 52 10.85 1.98 -15.30
C GLN A 52 9.61 2.45 -14.53
N ILE A 53 9.25 1.74 -13.46
CA ILE A 53 8.15 2.16 -12.58
C ILE A 53 8.49 3.50 -11.94
N ALA A 54 9.71 3.66 -11.43
CA ALA A 54 10.19 4.89 -10.80
C ALA A 54 10.12 6.10 -11.72
N GLU A 55 10.52 5.94 -12.98
CA GLU A 55 10.37 6.95 -14.02
C GLU A 55 8.89 7.28 -14.28
N ALA A 56 8.03 6.26 -14.43
CA ALA A 56 6.61 6.44 -14.71
C ALA A 56 5.84 7.15 -13.58
N VAL A 57 6.21 6.92 -12.32
CA VAL A 57 5.54 7.53 -11.15
C VAL A 57 6.24 8.79 -10.63
N GLY A 58 7.41 9.15 -11.17
CA GLY A 58 8.19 10.30 -10.74
C GLY A 58 8.73 10.21 -9.31
N MET A 59 9.16 9.02 -8.88
CA MET A 59 9.67 8.78 -7.52
C MET A 59 11.09 8.21 -7.53
N PRO A 60 11.86 8.34 -6.42
CA PRO A 60 13.16 7.71 -6.32
C PRO A 60 13.10 6.18 -6.46
N THR A 61 14.02 5.60 -7.23
CA THR A 61 14.08 4.15 -7.48
C THR A 61 14.15 3.32 -6.21
N GLY A 62 14.91 3.76 -5.20
CA GLY A 62 14.99 3.09 -3.90
C GLY A 62 13.65 3.06 -3.17
N THR A 63 12.86 4.13 -3.24
CA THR A 63 11.50 4.17 -2.68
C THR A 63 10.60 3.18 -3.41
N VAL A 64 10.59 3.20 -4.74
CA VAL A 64 9.78 2.27 -5.54
C VAL A 64 10.17 0.82 -5.27
N LEU A 65 11.46 0.52 -5.15
CA LEU A 65 11.96 -0.81 -4.80
C LEU A 65 11.33 -1.32 -3.49
N TRP A 66 11.34 -0.50 -2.44
CA TRP A 66 10.75 -0.85 -1.15
C TRP A 66 9.24 -1.13 -1.25
N PHE A 67 8.51 -0.31 -2.00
CA PHE A 67 7.08 -0.52 -2.21
C PHE A 67 6.81 -1.79 -3.01
N VAL A 68 7.51 -2.00 -4.13
CA VAL A 68 7.36 -3.20 -4.97
C VAL A 68 7.70 -4.47 -4.19
N ALA A 69 8.76 -4.46 -3.38
CA ALA A 69 9.11 -5.59 -2.51
C ALA A 69 7.99 -5.89 -1.49
N GLY A 70 7.41 -4.86 -0.88
CA GLY A 70 6.23 -5.02 -0.01
C GLY A 70 5.02 -5.57 -0.75
N MET A 71 4.70 -5.00 -1.91
CA MET A 71 3.61 -5.45 -2.78
C MET A 71 3.81 -6.92 -3.20
N LYS A 72 5.04 -7.34 -3.50
CA LYS A 72 5.38 -8.75 -3.81
C LYS A 72 5.13 -9.64 -2.59
N LYS A 73 5.65 -9.24 -1.43
CA LYS A 73 5.47 -9.99 -0.16
C LYS A 73 4.00 -10.23 0.17
N TYR A 74 3.13 -9.27 -0.12
CA TYR A 74 1.69 -9.36 0.14
C TYR A 74 0.86 -9.82 -1.09
N GLY A 75 1.51 -10.37 -2.12
CA GLY A 75 0.84 -10.99 -3.26
C GLY A 75 0.09 -10.02 -4.18
N GLN A 76 0.40 -8.73 -4.13
CA GLN A 76 -0.20 -7.71 -5.01
C GLN A 76 0.50 -7.64 -6.38
N VAL A 77 1.79 -8.02 -6.42
CA VAL A 77 2.57 -8.11 -7.65
C VAL A 77 3.38 -9.41 -7.67
N VAL A 78 3.74 -9.85 -8.87
CA VAL A 78 4.56 -11.04 -9.13
C VAL A 78 5.71 -10.70 -10.07
N GLU A 79 6.78 -11.48 -10.02
CA GLU A 79 7.86 -11.38 -11.00
C GLU A 79 7.40 -11.97 -12.34
N ALA A 80 7.61 -11.22 -13.40
CA ALA A 80 7.15 -11.51 -14.76
C ALA A 80 8.33 -11.51 -15.74
N GLY A 81 9.40 -12.22 -15.34
CA GLY A 81 10.64 -12.35 -16.08
C GLY A 81 11.68 -11.29 -15.75
N GLU A 82 12.71 -11.20 -16.59
CA GLU A 82 13.88 -10.36 -16.40
C GLU A 82 14.14 -9.53 -17.67
N LYS A 83 14.65 -8.32 -17.49
CA LYS A 83 15.12 -7.44 -18.55
C LYS A 83 16.35 -6.68 -18.07
N ASP A 84 17.44 -6.77 -18.82
CA ASP A 84 18.69 -6.04 -18.57
C ASP A 84 19.19 -6.16 -17.12
N SER A 85 19.21 -7.37 -16.57
CA SER A 85 19.59 -7.68 -15.18
C SER A 85 18.62 -7.16 -14.09
N TYR A 86 17.42 -6.72 -14.47
CA TYR A 86 16.35 -6.34 -13.54
C TYR A 86 15.14 -7.27 -13.68
N PHE A 87 14.58 -7.66 -12.54
CA PHE A 87 13.25 -8.28 -12.53
C PHE A 87 12.19 -7.32 -13.03
N ARG A 88 11.28 -7.84 -13.85
CA ARG A 88 10.03 -7.17 -14.19
C ARG A 88 8.95 -7.60 -13.22
N TYR A 89 8.08 -6.67 -12.85
CA TYR A 89 6.94 -6.91 -11.97
C TYR A 89 5.65 -6.70 -12.74
N ALA A 90 4.66 -7.55 -12.50
CA ALA A 90 3.30 -7.42 -13.00
C ALA A 90 2.31 -7.45 -11.83
N LEU A 91 1.12 -6.89 -12.01
CA LEU A 91 0.03 -7.09 -11.07
C LEU A 91 -0.27 -8.58 -10.93
N ALA A 92 -0.44 -9.05 -9.69
CA ALA A 92 -0.99 -10.38 -9.50
C ALA A 92 -2.40 -10.41 -10.09
N GLN A 93 -2.74 -11.46 -10.84
CA GLN A 93 -4.14 -11.70 -11.21
C GLN A 93 -4.93 -11.81 -9.90
N GLU A 94 -6.01 -11.03 -9.77
CA GLU A 94 -6.91 -11.18 -8.62
C GLU A 94 -7.36 -12.65 -8.61
N LYS A 95 -6.93 -13.41 -7.59
CA LYS A 95 -7.62 -14.66 -7.27
C LYS A 95 -9.09 -14.27 -7.12
N PRO A 96 -10.03 -14.91 -7.85
CA PRO A 96 -11.43 -14.70 -7.56
C PRO A 96 -11.61 -14.97 -6.07
N ALA A 97 -12.21 -14.01 -5.37
CA ALA A 97 -12.54 -14.14 -3.97
C ALA A 97 -13.21 -15.50 -3.79
N GLU A 98 -12.59 -16.37 -3.00
CA GLU A 98 -13.20 -17.63 -2.58
C GLU A 98 -14.56 -17.25 -2.00
N ALA A 99 -15.62 -17.51 -2.77
CA ALA A 99 -16.97 -17.40 -2.28
C ALA A 99 -17.10 -18.44 -1.17
N GLU A 100 -17.16 -17.97 0.07
CA GLU A 100 -17.59 -18.80 1.20
C GLU A 100 -18.92 -19.48 0.82
N ALA A 101 -18.90 -20.80 0.79
CA ALA A 101 -20.04 -21.69 0.59
C ALA A 101 -20.54 -22.20 1.95
#